data_AF-H6SRV4-F1
#
_entry.id   AF-H6SRV4-F1
#
_cell.length_a   1.000
_cell.length_b   1.000
_cell.length_c   1.000
_cell.angle_alpha   90.00
_cell.angle_beta   90.00
_cell.angle_gamma   90.00
#
_symmetry.space_group_name_H-M   'P 1'
#
loop_
_entity.id
_entity.type
_entity.pdbx_description
1 polymer ?
#
loop_
_entity_poly.entity_id
_entity_poly.type
_entity_poly.pdbx_seq_one_letter_code
_entity_poly.pdbx_strand_id
1 'polypeptide(L)'
;MSEGLMARVTVEDCILQIPNRFELVLIAAQRGRQISAGAPLTLDRDNDKNPVVALREIADETVDIVSLKEMAIQGLQKHVEIDEPEDDEFDAMGMEREFTRENTGADFEEELIADGLSIQDAEGDDLDAALEPLGLDDAGDADEE
;
A
#
# COMPACT_ATOMS: atom_id res chain seq x y z
N MET A 1 -54.03 -4.27 -27.70
CA MET A 1 -52.74 -3.67 -27.30
C MET A 1 -52.55 -4.06 -25.86
N SER A 2 -51.52 -4.84 -25.52
CA SER A 2 -51.20 -5.13 -24.11
C SER A 2 -50.58 -3.88 -23.49
N GLU A 3 -51.15 -3.39 -22.40
CA GLU A 3 -50.43 -2.46 -21.54
C GLU A 3 -49.20 -3.18 -21.01
N GLY A 4 -48.02 -2.61 -21.22
CA GLY A 4 -46.77 -3.13 -20.67
C GLY A 4 -46.77 -2.93 -19.16
N LEU A 5 -47.31 -3.91 -18.44
CA LEU A 5 -47.23 -4.03 -16.99
C LEU A 5 -45.79 -4.35 -16.57
N MET A 6 -44.91 -3.36 -16.78
CA MET A 6 -43.58 -3.29 -16.17
C MET A 6 -43.71 -3.77 -14.73
N ALA A 7 -43.14 -4.94 -14.45
CA ALA A 7 -43.38 -5.66 -13.20
C ALA A 7 -43.04 -4.74 -12.02
N ARG A 8 -44.08 -4.21 -11.35
CA ARG A 8 -43.93 -3.27 -10.23
C ARG A 8 -43.51 -4.04 -8.99
N VAL A 9 -42.27 -4.51 -8.99
CA VAL A 9 -41.61 -5.07 -7.80
C VAL A 9 -41.66 -4.01 -6.71
N THR A 10 -42.24 -4.36 -5.57
CA THR A 10 -42.31 -3.45 -4.43
C THR A 10 -41.16 -3.75 -3.49
N VAL A 11 -40.70 -2.75 -2.73
CA VAL A 11 -39.59 -2.98 -1.78
C VAL A 11 -40.08 -3.85 -0.63
N GLU A 12 -41.38 -3.78 -0.36
CA GLU A 12 -42.18 -4.57 0.56
C GLU A 12 -42.04 -6.09 0.30
N ASP A 13 -42.04 -6.53 -0.96
CA ASP A 13 -41.81 -7.95 -1.31
C ASP A 13 -40.38 -8.40 -0.94
N CYS A 14 -39.40 -7.58 -1.33
CA CYS A 14 -37.98 -7.88 -1.13
C CYS A 14 -37.54 -7.89 0.35
N ILE A 15 -38.17 -7.08 1.22
CA ILE A 15 -37.84 -7.04 2.66
C ILE A 15 -38.43 -8.19 3.47
N LEU A 16 -39.32 -9.02 2.88
CA LEU A 16 -39.70 -10.29 3.50
C LEU A 16 -38.51 -11.26 3.54
N GLN A 17 -37.71 -11.26 2.47
CA GLN A 17 -36.52 -12.10 2.32
C GLN A 17 -35.28 -11.49 2.96
N ILE A 18 -35.09 -10.17 2.82
CA ILE A 18 -33.93 -9.44 3.35
C ILE A 18 -34.41 -8.22 4.15
N PRO A 19 -34.77 -8.38 5.44
CA PRO A 19 -35.38 -7.30 6.25
C PRO A 19 -34.51 -6.05 6.40
N ASN A 20 -33.18 -6.20 6.32
CA ASN A 20 -32.24 -5.09 6.33
C ASN A 20 -32.15 -4.45 4.93
N ARG A 21 -32.72 -3.25 4.78
CA ARG A 21 -32.77 -2.52 3.50
C ARG A 21 -31.39 -2.19 2.91
N PHE A 22 -30.35 -2.00 3.74
CA PHE A 22 -28.98 -1.77 3.23
C PHE A 22 -28.34 -3.05 2.71
N GLU A 23 -28.60 -4.18 3.38
CA GLU A 23 -28.16 -5.51 2.96
C GLU A 23 -28.87 -5.96 1.68
N LEU A 24 -30.18 -5.69 1.56
CA LEU A 24 -30.95 -5.90 0.34
C LEU A 24 -30.32 -5.15 -0.84
N VAL A 25 -29.99 -3.87 -0.67
CA VAL A 25 -29.33 -3.07 -1.72
C VAL A 25 -27.96 -3.65 -2.09
N LEU A 26 -27.17 -4.11 -1.11
CA LEU A 26 -25.86 -4.72 -1.35
C LEU A 26 -25.96 -6.04 -2.12
N ILE A 27 -26.86 -6.93 -1.71
CA ILE A 27 -27.08 -8.25 -2.33
C ILE A 27 -27.69 -8.10 -3.73
N ALA A 28 -28.68 -7.22 -3.90
CA ALA A 28 -29.26 -6.91 -5.21
C ALA A 28 -28.24 -6.25 -6.16
N ALA A 29 -27.33 -5.41 -5.64
CA ALA A 29 -26.22 -4.86 -6.44
C ALA A 29 -25.22 -5.95 -6.85
N GLN A 30 -24.89 -6.90 -5.96
CA GLN A 30 -24.01 -8.02 -6.29
C GLN A 30 -24.62 -8.95 -7.34
N ARG A 31 -25.91 -9.31 -7.20
CA ARG A 31 -26.64 -10.07 -8.23
C ARG A 31 -26.75 -9.28 -9.54
N GLY A 32 -27.05 -7.99 -9.48
CA GLY A 32 -27.06 -7.09 -10.64
C GLY A 32 -25.72 -7.04 -11.39
N ARG A 33 -24.58 -7.14 -10.69
CA ARG A 33 -23.25 -7.29 -11.31
C ARG A 33 -23.07 -8.64 -12.00
N GLN A 34 -23.48 -9.76 -11.38
CA GLN A 34 -23.44 -11.08 -12.02
C GLN A 34 -24.22 -11.09 -13.35
N ILE A 35 -25.44 -10.56 -13.35
CA ILE A 35 -26.27 -10.42 -14.56
C ILE A 35 -25.57 -9.54 -15.61
N SER A 36 -24.90 -8.46 -15.17
CA SER A 36 -24.12 -7.58 -16.05
C SER A 36 -22.88 -8.26 -16.64
N ALA A 37 -22.32 -9.26 -15.95
CA ALA A 37 -21.24 -10.11 -16.43
C ALA A 37 -21.72 -11.31 -17.27
N GLY A 38 -23.02 -11.41 -17.57
CA GLY A 38 -23.58 -12.48 -18.40
C GLY A 38 -24.02 -13.75 -17.64
N ALA A 39 -24.14 -13.70 -16.31
CA ALA A 39 -24.74 -14.81 -15.56
C ALA A 39 -26.21 -15.04 -16.01
N PRO A 40 -26.67 -16.31 -16.06
CA PRO A 40 -28.02 -16.63 -16.50
C PRO A 40 -29.07 -16.04 -15.55
N LEU A 41 -30.20 -15.65 -16.14
CA LEU A 41 -31.39 -15.25 -15.40
C LEU A 41 -32.19 -16.49 -14.99
N THR A 42 -32.85 -16.38 -13.84
CA THR A 42 -33.79 -17.38 -13.31
C THR A 42 -35.25 -17.01 -13.56
N LEU A 43 -35.50 -15.75 -14.00
CA LEU A 43 -36.81 -15.19 -14.34
C LEU A 43 -36.79 -14.58 -15.75
N ASP A 44 -37.96 -14.57 -16.40
CA ASP A 44 -38.15 -13.92 -17.70
C ASP A 44 -38.01 -12.38 -17.62
N ARG A 45 -37.27 -11.83 -18.59
CA ARG A 45 -36.86 -10.43 -18.62
C ARG A 45 -37.88 -9.55 -19.34
N ASP A 46 -38.82 -8.99 -18.58
CA ASP A 46 -39.77 -7.99 -19.07
C ASP A 46 -39.15 -6.60 -19.19
N ASN A 47 -38.22 -6.42 -20.14
CA ASN A 47 -37.51 -5.17 -20.44
C ASN A 47 -36.72 -4.54 -19.26
N ASP A 48 -36.76 -5.15 -18.08
CA ASP A 48 -36.15 -4.70 -16.84
C ASP A 48 -34.64 -4.49 -16.95
N LYS A 49 -34.13 -3.53 -16.19
CA LYS A 49 -32.68 -3.31 -16.00
C LYS A 49 -32.14 -4.35 -15.00
N ASN A 50 -30.85 -4.69 -15.10
CA ASN A 50 -30.22 -5.74 -14.29
C ASN A 50 -30.51 -5.63 -12.77
N PRO A 51 -30.54 -4.43 -12.14
CA PRO A 51 -30.91 -4.30 -10.72
C PRO A 51 -32.39 -4.60 -10.42
N VAL A 52 -33.31 -4.36 -11.36
CA VAL A 52 -34.74 -4.65 -11.18
C VAL A 52 -35.01 -6.14 -11.35
N VAL A 53 -34.35 -6.78 -12.33
CA VAL A 53 -34.34 -8.25 -12.46
C VAL A 53 -33.80 -8.89 -11.17
N ALA A 54 -32.67 -8.40 -10.65
CA ALA A 54 -32.10 -8.91 -9.40
C ALA A 54 -33.03 -8.78 -8.20
N LEU A 55 -33.80 -7.68 -8.08
CA LEU A 55 -34.81 -7.52 -7.02
C LEU A 55 -35.98 -8.50 -7.19
N ARG A 56 -36.44 -8.75 -8.42
CA ARG A 56 -37.46 -9.77 -8.70
C ARG A 56 -36.97 -11.18 -8.37
N GLU A 57 -35.76 -11.54 -8.78
CA GLU A 57 -35.15 -12.85 -8.46
C GLU A 57 -34.98 -13.07 -6.95
N ILE A 58 -34.73 -12.01 -6.19
CA ILE A 58 -34.70 -12.06 -4.72
C ILE A 58 -36.10 -12.23 -4.14
N ALA A 59 -37.10 -11.46 -4.62
CA ALA A 59 -38.48 -11.53 -4.11
C ALA A 59 -39.15 -12.89 -4.39
N ASP A 60 -38.91 -13.46 -5.58
CA ASP A 60 -39.44 -14.75 -6.03
C ASP A 60 -38.63 -15.97 -5.50
N GLU A 61 -37.64 -15.75 -4.61
CA GLU A 61 -36.74 -16.76 -4.03
C GLU A 61 -35.94 -17.61 -5.06
N THR A 62 -35.78 -17.13 -6.30
CA THR A 62 -35.18 -17.93 -7.38
C THR A 62 -33.64 -17.94 -7.40
N VAL A 63 -32.98 -17.20 -6.50
CA VAL A 63 -31.51 -17.13 -6.36
C VAL A 63 -31.07 -17.33 -4.91
N ASP A 64 -29.90 -17.97 -4.72
CA ASP A 64 -29.33 -18.19 -3.40
C ASP A 64 -28.82 -16.88 -2.76
N ILE A 65 -29.63 -16.32 -1.86
CA ILE A 65 -29.34 -15.11 -1.09
C ILE A 65 -28.12 -15.28 -0.18
N VAL A 66 -27.87 -16.49 0.34
CA VAL A 66 -26.73 -16.77 1.23
C VAL A 66 -25.43 -16.75 0.43
N SER A 67 -25.39 -17.46 -0.70
CA SER A 67 -24.22 -17.45 -1.59
C SER A 67 -23.96 -16.05 -2.17
N LEU A 68 -25.00 -15.30 -2.54
CA LEU A 68 -24.86 -13.90 -2.97
C LEU A 68 -24.27 -12.99 -1.88
N LYS A 69 -24.65 -13.21 -0.62
CA LYS A 69 -24.10 -12.49 0.54
C LYS A 69 -22.64 -12.84 0.80
N GLU A 70 -22.27 -14.11 0.74
CA GLU A 70 -20.88 -14.56 0.86
C GLU A 70 -19.99 -13.98 -0.23
N MET A 71 -20.43 -14.01 -1.49
CA MET A 71 -19.72 -13.38 -2.61
C MET A 71 -19.58 -11.85 -2.44
N ALA A 72 -20.59 -11.18 -1.87
CA ALA A 72 -20.52 -9.75 -1.58
C ALA A 72 -19.50 -9.42 -0.46
N ILE A 73 -19.39 -10.28 0.55
CA ILE A 73 -18.40 -10.16 1.63
C ILE A 73 -16.98 -10.39 1.08
N GLN A 74 -16.76 -11.51 0.38
CA GLN A 74 -15.46 -11.84 -0.23
C GLN A 74 -14.97 -10.75 -1.18
N GLY A 75 -15.86 -10.21 -2.03
CA GLY A 75 -15.53 -9.12 -2.96
C GLY A 75 -15.27 -7.75 -2.32
N LEU A 76 -15.50 -7.59 -1.01
CA LEU A 76 -15.19 -6.38 -0.25
C LEU A 76 -14.04 -6.55 0.74
N GLN A 77 -13.70 -7.79 1.11
CA GLN A 77 -12.51 -8.14 1.88
C GLN A 77 -11.26 -8.02 1.00
N LYS A 78 -10.74 -6.81 0.85
CA LYS A 78 -9.40 -6.59 0.28
C LYS A 78 -8.37 -7.34 1.11
N HIS A 79 -7.54 -8.14 0.44
CA HIS A 79 -6.29 -8.62 1.02
C HIS A 79 -5.43 -7.39 1.36
N VAL A 80 -5.03 -7.28 2.63
CA VAL A 80 -3.91 -6.42 3.02
C VAL A 80 -2.70 -7.32 2.91
N GLU A 81 -1.83 -7.02 1.95
CA GLU A 81 -0.49 -7.59 1.94
C GLU A 81 0.20 -7.08 3.21
N ILE A 82 0.61 -8.02 4.06
CA ILE A 82 1.44 -7.70 5.22
C ILE A 82 2.82 -7.48 4.64
N ASP A 83 3.26 -6.22 4.61
CA ASP A 83 4.65 -5.91 4.32
C ASP A 83 5.52 -6.71 5.30
N GLU A 84 6.35 -7.61 4.76
CA GLU A 84 7.35 -8.32 5.55
C GLU A 84 8.30 -7.24 6.10
N PRO A 85 8.56 -7.18 7.42
CA PRO A 85 9.46 -6.17 7.94
C PRO A 85 10.82 -6.35 7.27
N GLU A 86 11.38 -5.28 6.72
CA GLU A 86 12.77 -5.27 6.30
C GLU A 86 13.62 -5.49 7.56
N ASP A 87 14.13 -6.71 7.75
CA ASP A 87 15.04 -7.01 8.87
C ASP A 87 16.27 -6.09 8.74
N ASP A 88 16.54 -5.30 9.79
CA ASP A 88 17.65 -4.34 9.86
C ASP A 88 19.02 -5.05 9.97
N GLU A 89 19.37 -5.91 9.00
CA GLU A 89 20.66 -6.64 8.91
C GLU A 89 21.89 -5.71 8.89
N PHE A 90 21.69 -4.41 8.66
CA PHE A 90 22.74 -3.42 8.52
C PHE A 90 23.43 -3.05 9.84
N ASP A 91 22.72 -3.10 10.98
CA ASP A 91 23.24 -2.61 12.27
C ASP A 91 24.21 -3.61 12.93
N ALA A 92 24.04 -4.91 12.67
CA ALA A 92 24.89 -5.98 13.22
C ALA A 92 26.37 -5.82 12.80
N MET A 93 26.62 -5.45 11.54
CA MET A 93 27.97 -5.25 11.01
C MET A 93 28.67 -3.98 11.52
N GLY A 94 27.93 -3.02 12.10
CA GLY A 94 28.53 -1.91 12.83
C GLY A 94 29.07 -2.37 14.18
N MET A 95 28.20 -3.01 14.96
CA MET A 95 28.47 -3.49 16.33
C MET A 95 29.62 -4.50 16.39
N GLU A 96 29.71 -5.44 15.43
CA GLU A 96 30.82 -6.40 15.38
C GLU A 96 32.18 -5.74 15.13
N ARG A 97 32.24 -4.71 14.25
CA ARG A 97 33.49 -4.01 13.92
C ARG A 97 34.04 -3.24 15.11
N GLU A 98 33.16 -2.53 15.82
CA GLU A 98 33.51 -1.80 17.05
C GLU A 98 34.02 -2.77 18.13
N PHE A 99 33.33 -3.89 18.33
CA PHE A 99 33.75 -4.93 19.29
C PHE A 99 35.08 -5.60 18.93
N THR A 100 35.43 -5.74 17.64
CA THR A 100 36.77 -6.19 17.25
C THR A 100 37.84 -5.14 17.53
N ARG A 101 37.61 -3.86 17.15
CA ARG A 101 38.58 -2.76 17.30
C ARG A 101 38.98 -2.48 18.75
N GLU A 102 38.09 -2.70 19.72
CA GLU A 102 38.44 -2.56 21.15
C GLU A 102 39.22 -3.75 21.73
N ASN A 103 39.16 -4.94 21.12
CA ASN A 103 39.53 -6.19 21.80
C ASN A 103 40.73 -6.93 21.15
N THR A 104 41.06 -6.64 19.88
CA THR A 104 42.35 -7.04 19.29
C THR A 104 43.35 -5.89 19.37
N GLY A 105 44.17 -5.87 20.42
CA GLY A 105 45.25 -4.90 20.60
C GLY A 105 46.46 -5.07 19.65
N ALA A 106 46.20 -5.34 18.36
CA ALA A 106 47.20 -5.39 17.29
C ALA A 106 47.37 -4.03 16.58
N ASP A 107 46.31 -3.21 16.60
CA ASP A 107 46.18 -2.01 15.76
C ASP A 107 47.21 -0.91 16.07
N PHE A 108 47.86 -0.91 17.25
CA PHE A 108 48.86 0.10 17.61
C PHE A 108 50.07 0.16 16.66
N GLU A 109 50.51 -0.95 16.06
CA GLU A 109 51.63 -0.94 15.12
C GLU A 109 51.18 -0.63 13.68
N GLU A 110 49.95 -0.97 13.30
CA GLU A 110 49.45 -0.72 11.94
C GLU A 110 48.84 0.69 11.77
N GLU A 111 48.17 1.24 12.81
CA GLU A 111 47.67 2.62 12.84
C GLU A 111 48.84 3.63 12.86
N LEU A 112 49.97 3.31 13.51
CA LEU A 112 51.22 4.08 13.45
C LEU A 112 51.89 4.08 12.06
N ILE A 113 51.69 3.03 11.26
CA ILE A 113 52.21 2.95 9.88
C ILE A 113 51.25 3.66 8.92
N ALA A 114 49.93 3.55 9.14
CA ALA A 114 48.90 4.20 8.34
C ALA A 114 48.90 5.74 8.49
N ASP A 115 49.14 6.26 9.69
CA ASP A 115 49.24 7.71 9.96
C ASP A 115 50.63 8.30 9.58
N GLY A 116 51.51 7.48 9.00
CA GLY A 116 52.69 7.93 8.24
C GLY A 116 53.83 8.57 9.04
N LEU A 117 53.86 8.44 10.38
CA LEU A 117 54.75 9.23 11.25
C LEU A 117 56.20 8.70 11.34
N SER A 118 56.81 8.32 10.21
CA SER A 118 58.20 7.84 10.16
C SER A 118 59.22 8.99 10.23
N ILE A 119 59.68 9.32 11.43
CA ILE A 119 60.84 10.21 11.62
C ILE A 119 62.13 9.46 11.24
N GLN A 120 62.75 9.83 10.13
CA GLN A 120 64.12 9.42 9.77
C GLN A 120 64.79 10.40 8.78
N ASP A 121 65.63 11.27 9.34
CA ASP A 121 66.84 11.88 8.78
C ASP A 121 66.93 12.22 7.26
N ALA A 122 66.52 13.46 6.96
CA ALA A 122 67.29 14.45 6.18
C ALA A 122 68.22 14.00 5.04
N GLU A 123 67.74 14.16 3.80
CA GLU A 123 68.37 15.00 2.76
C GLU A 123 67.22 15.67 1.97
N GLY A 124 67.39 16.90 1.49
CA GLY A 124 66.23 17.74 1.10
C GLY A 124 66.31 18.35 -0.30
N ASP A 125 65.17 18.91 -0.74
CA ASP A 125 65.10 20.16 -1.51
C ASP A 125 63.66 20.75 -1.45
N ASP A 126 63.55 22.06 -1.74
CA ASP A 126 62.38 22.76 -2.32
C ASP A 126 60.95 22.39 -1.83
N LEU A 127 60.25 23.19 -1.01
CA LEU A 127 59.91 24.60 -1.28
C LEU A 127 59.36 25.38 -0.05
N ASP A 128 59.64 26.69 -0.07
CA ASP A 128 59.53 27.69 1.00
C ASP A 128 58.09 28.12 1.41
N ALA A 129 57.98 28.75 2.60
CA ALA A 129 56.89 29.59 3.14
C ALA A 129 55.43 29.21 2.78
N ALA A 130 54.57 28.71 3.68
CA ALA A 130 54.33 29.05 5.08
C ALA A 130 54.16 30.56 5.36
N LEU A 131 52.92 31.07 5.26
CA LEU A 131 52.39 32.22 6.03
C LEU A 131 50.88 32.41 5.77
N GLU A 132 50.07 32.38 6.84
CA GLU A 132 48.68 32.89 6.80
C GLU A 132 48.66 34.43 6.70
N PRO A 133 47.53 35.03 6.31
CA PRO A 133 46.74 35.66 7.38
C PRO A 133 45.21 35.51 7.26
N LEU A 134 44.53 35.77 8.37
CA LEU A 134 43.09 35.74 8.56
C LEU A 134 42.34 36.92 7.89
N GLY A 135 41.24 36.60 7.20
CA GLY A 135 40.00 37.39 7.19
C GLY A 135 39.77 38.42 6.07
N LEU A 136 38.47 38.80 5.94
CA LEU A 136 37.90 39.90 5.14
C LEU A 136 37.92 39.67 3.60
N ASP A 137 36.90 40.03 2.80
CA ASP A 137 35.52 40.50 3.05
C ASP A 137 34.51 39.44 2.47
N ASP A 138 33.32 39.62 1.88
CA ASP A 138 32.47 40.74 1.42
C ASP A 138 30.98 40.29 1.39
N ALA A 139 30.05 41.13 0.90
CA ALA A 139 28.60 41.08 1.15
C ALA A 139 27.68 40.42 0.08
N GLY A 140 26.38 40.33 0.42
CA GLY A 140 25.25 39.95 -0.45
C GLY A 140 24.44 38.79 0.14
N ASP A 141 23.29 38.97 0.81
CA ASP A 141 22.27 40.04 0.76
C ASP A 141 21.63 40.21 -0.64
N ALA A 142 20.30 40.20 -0.81
CA ALA A 142 19.22 40.20 0.18
C ALA A 142 17.99 39.38 -0.28
N ASP A 143 17.13 39.01 0.68
CA ASP A 143 15.72 38.70 0.43
C ASP A 143 14.96 39.97 -0.02
N GLU A 144 14.01 39.86 -0.95
CA GLU A 144 12.84 40.76 -1.00
C GLU A 144 11.65 40.11 -1.76
N GLU A 145 10.46 40.30 -1.17
CA GLU A 145 9.10 39.74 -1.41
C GLU A 145 8.73 39.00 -2.72
#